data_AF-A0A4R5EIP3-F1
#
_entry.id   AF-A0A4R5EIP3-F1
#
_cell.length_a   1.000
_cell.length_b   1.000
_cell.length_c   1.000
_cell.angle_alpha   90.00
_cell.angle_beta   90.00
_cell.angle_gamma   90.00
#
_symmetry.space_group_name_H-M   'P 1'
#
loop_
_entity.id
_entity.type
_entity.pdbx_description
1 polymer ?
#
loop_
_entity_poly.entity_id
_entity_poly.type
_entity_poly.pdbx_seq_one_letter_code
_entity_poly.pdbx_strand_id
1 'polypeptide(L)'
;MSRAISRGAGGLLPDRHRQGDFFLCDVFDAIPKDDLASMEHPLFSLATRPDRRILTYAHNGVEITVTPSVKGLATIHDKDILIFCISQLMAAINAGRQVSRTLYLKAHDLLIATNRETSGDAYRRLREAFERLAGTRITTNIVTGTQETTTGFGLIESWEIVRNTPKNAKGGGRMVSVSVTLSDWLYRAVLSKSVLTLSRDYFRLRKPLERRIYELTRKHCGRQEGWTVSVETLLKKSGSASPRRVFRRMLRDMIEADHLPDYRMEEQPGDLIRFTPRAQMIEAPAIPPRLSTEALEAARALMPGRDVYALEADWRAVWARSGAPRLRSPDGAFLGWVKKRAGGA
;
A
#
# COMPACT_ATOMS: atom_id res chain seq x y z
N MET A 1 39.15 53.64 -21.71
CA MET A 1 37.93 53.01 -22.22
C MET A 1 38.00 51.52 -21.94
N SER A 2 36.88 50.98 -21.46
CA SER A 2 36.79 49.80 -20.60
C SER A 2 36.97 48.46 -21.30
N ARG A 3 37.62 47.54 -20.61
CA ARG A 3 37.55 46.08 -20.83
C ARG A 3 36.10 45.59 -20.69
N ALA A 4 35.72 44.64 -21.53
CA ALA A 4 34.68 43.66 -21.23
C ALA A 4 35.11 42.29 -21.77
N ILE A 5 35.75 41.52 -20.90
CA ILE A 5 35.90 40.07 -21.01
C ILE A 5 34.65 39.49 -20.36
N SER A 6 33.77 38.86 -21.13
CA SER A 6 32.63 38.10 -20.61
C SER A 6 33.10 36.69 -20.26
N ARG A 7 33.11 36.39 -18.95
CA ARG A 7 33.39 35.09 -18.33
C ARG A 7 32.34 34.04 -18.74
N GLY A 8 32.80 32.80 -18.92
CA GLY A 8 31.96 31.66 -19.30
C GLY A 8 31.11 31.07 -18.18
N ALA A 9 30.29 30.09 -18.56
CA ALA A 9 29.83 29.01 -17.69
C ALA A 9 29.39 27.82 -18.55
N GLY A 10 30.15 26.73 -18.45
CA GLY A 10 29.73 25.33 -18.59
C GLY A 10 28.58 25.02 -19.55
N GLY A 11 28.90 24.89 -20.83
CA GLY A 11 28.10 24.08 -21.74
C GLY A 11 28.24 22.62 -21.32
N LEU A 12 27.40 22.19 -20.38
CA LEU A 12 27.21 20.77 -20.11
C LEU A 12 26.83 20.10 -21.44
N LEU A 13 27.50 18.99 -21.76
CA LEU A 13 27.01 18.11 -22.81
C LEU A 13 25.54 17.78 -22.50
N PRO A 14 24.65 17.71 -23.53
CA PRO A 14 23.26 17.37 -23.28
C PRO A 14 23.20 16.07 -22.47
N ASP A 15 22.32 16.05 -21.48
CA ASP A 15 22.10 14.88 -20.64
C ASP A 15 21.51 13.74 -21.51
N ARG A 16 22.41 12.90 -22.05
CA ARG A 16 22.08 11.74 -22.89
C ARG A 16 21.52 10.57 -22.06
N HIS A 17 21.58 10.69 -20.73
CA HIS A 17 21.13 9.72 -19.76
C HIS A 17 20.25 10.38 -18.69
N ARG A 18 19.41 11.35 -19.11
CA ARG A 18 18.27 11.76 -18.30
C ARG A 18 17.43 10.50 -18.16
N GLN A 19 17.60 9.78 -17.05
CA GLN A 19 16.71 8.69 -16.67
C GLN A 19 15.32 9.33 -16.74
N GLY A 20 14.56 8.99 -17.79
CA GLY A 20 13.19 9.44 -17.91
C GLY A 20 12.46 9.07 -16.62
N ASP A 21 11.36 9.78 -16.34
CA ASP A 21 10.53 9.73 -15.13
C ASP A 21 9.95 8.34 -14.79
N PHE A 22 10.79 7.32 -14.71
CA PHE A 22 10.47 5.91 -14.63
C PHE A 22 10.68 5.43 -13.20
N PHE A 23 9.59 5.07 -12.54
CA PHE A 23 9.65 4.44 -11.23
C PHE A 23 9.63 2.91 -11.37
N LEU A 24 10.77 2.26 -11.13
CA LEU A 24 10.87 0.79 -11.13
C LEU A 24 10.56 0.23 -9.74
N CYS A 25 9.60 -0.70 -9.68
CA CYS A 25 9.30 -1.48 -8.48
C CYS A 25 10.31 -2.64 -8.34
N ASP A 26 11.27 -2.48 -7.45
CA ASP A 26 12.37 -3.42 -7.22
C ASP A 26 12.51 -3.86 -5.75
N VAL A 27 11.61 -3.42 -4.87
CA VAL A 27 11.68 -3.72 -3.44
C VAL A 27 10.90 -5.00 -3.13
N PHE A 28 11.58 -6.14 -3.25
CA PHE A 28 10.98 -7.47 -3.05
C PHE A 28 10.35 -7.68 -1.67
N ASP A 29 10.75 -6.90 -0.65
CA ASP A 29 10.28 -7.04 0.73
C ASP A 29 9.45 -5.86 1.24
N ALA A 30 8.91 -5.02 0.34
CA ALA A 30 8.06 -3.91 0.75
C ALA A 30 6.93 -4.39 1.67
N ILE A 31 6.85 -3.81 2.86
CA ILE A 31 5.79 -4.14 3.82
C ILE A 31 4.47 -3.64 3.23
N PRO A 32 3.40 -4.46 3.21
CA PRO A 32 2.11 -4.05 2.66
C PRO A 32 1.59 -2.75 3.27
N LYS A 33 1.19 -1.81 2.42
CA LYS A 33 0.66 -0.49 2.76
C LYS A 33 -0.62 -0.23 1.98
N ASP A 34 -1.61 0.32 2.66
CA ASP A 34 -2.93 0.61 2.09
C ASP A 34 -3.39 2.03 2.45
N ASP A 35 -4.22 2.65 1.61
CA ASP A 35 -4.66 4.03 1.79
C ASP A 35 -5.83 4.15 2.78
N LEU A 36 -5.80 5.20 3.60
CA LEU A 36 -6.76 5.35 4.71
C LEU A 36 -8.22 5.49 4.25
N ALA A 37 -8.46 6.13 3.11
CA ALA A 37 -9.81 6.44 2.66
C ALA A 37 -10.51 5.21 2.07
N SER A 38 -9.80 4.38 1.31
CA SER A 38 -10.34 3.11 0.84
C SER A 38 -10.52 2.09 1.95
N MET A 39 -9.73 2.16 3.03
CA MET A 39 -9.97 1.35 4.24
C MET A 39 -11.23 1.82 4.99
N GLU A 40 -11.49 3.12 5.06
CA GLU A 40 -12.64 3.70 5.78
C GLU A 40 -13.97 3.43 5.06
N HIS A 41 -13.99 3.55 3.73
CA HIS A 41 -15.21 3.56 2.94
C HIS A 41 -15.28 2.45 1.88
N PRO A 42 -16.48 1.95 1.53
CA PRO A 42 -16.63 0.83 0.61
C PRO A 42 -16.46 1.25 -0.85
N LEU A 43 -15.22 1.32 -1.32
CA LEU A 43 -14.88 1.64 -2.72
C LEU A 43 -14.83 0.41 -3.64
N PHE A 44 -14.73 -0.79 -3.06
CA PHE A 44 -14.53 -2.04 -3.79
C PHE A 44 -15.68 -3.00 -3.56
N SER A 45 -16.06 -3.75 -4.59
CA SER A 45 -17.07 -4.80 -4.47
C SER A 45 -16.55 -6.00 -3.69
N LEU A 46 -17.41 -6.56 -2.84
CA LEU A 46 -17.17 -7.85 -2.15
C LEU A 46 -17.70 -9.05 -2.94
N ALA A 47 -18.27 -8.83 -4.12
CA ALA A 47 -18.79 -9.90 -4.97
C ALA A 47 -17.67 -10.73 -5.59
N THR A 48 -17.88 -12.03 -5.72
CA THR A 48 -16.99 -12.96 -6.43
C THR A 48 -17.36 -13.14 -7.90
N ARG A 49 -18.45 -12.49 -8.35
CA ARG A 49 -18.92 -12.43 -9.73
C ARG A 49 -18.96 -10.96 -10.17
N PRO A 50 -18.95 -10.67 -11.49
CA PRO A 50 -19.04 -9.29 -11.98
C PRO A 50 -20.24 -8.55 -11.40
N ASP A 51 -19.98 -7.52 -10.59
CA ASP A 51 -21.00 -6.65 -10.01
C ASP A 51 -21.14 -5.40 -10.89
N ARG A 52 -22.30 -5.22 -11.52
CA ARG A 52 -22.59 -4.09 -12.42
C ARG A 52 -23.53 -3.06 -11.79
N ARG A 53 -23.77 -3.16 -10.49
CA ARG A 53 -24.58 -2.16 -9.77
C ARG A 53 -23.76 -0.91 -9.53
N ILE A 54 -24.43 0.24 -9.57
CA ILE A 54 -23.86 1.50 -9.07
C ILE A 54 -23.96 1.45 -7.54
N LEU A 55 -22.83 1.57 -6.85
CA LEU A 55 -22.82 1.64 -5.38
C LEU A 55 -22.97 3.10 -4.98
N THR A 56 -23.91 3.38 -4.07
CA THR A 56 -24.04 4.68 -3.43
C THR A 56 -23.88 4.51 -1.93
N TYR A 57 -23.08 5.36 -1.31
CA TYR A 57 -22.78 5.32 0.11
C TYR A 57 -22.77 6.73 0.68
N ALA A 58 -23.45 6.91 1.81
CA ALA A 58 -23.44 8.16 2.56
C ALA A 58 -23.28 7.89 4.07
N HIS A 59 -22.25 8.46 4.68
CA HIS A 59 -21.97 8.31 6.12
C HIS A 59 -21.05 9.41 6.63
N ASN A 60 -21.37 10.00 7.77
CA ASN A 60 -20.55 11.03 8.45
C ASN A 60 -20.14 12.19 7.52
N GLY A 61 -21.07 12.69 6.71
CA GLY A 61 -20.84 13.78 5.75
C GLY A 61 -20.07 13.37 4.49
N VAL A 62 -19.64 12.10 4.37
CA VAL A 62 -19.00 11.58 3.15
C VAL A 62 -20.04 10.94 2.25
N GLU A 63 -20.05 11.36 1.00
CA GLU A 63 -20.85 10.79 -0.09
C GLU A 63 -19.92 10.15 -1.12
N ILE A 64 -20.28 8.94 -1.56
CA ILE A 64 -19.51 8.18 -2.54
C ILE A 64 -20.48 7.50 -3.49
N THR A 65 -20.21 7.68 -4.78
CA THR A 65 -20.82 6.90 -5.85
C THR A 65 -19.73 6.15 -6.61
N VAL A 66 -19.87 4.82 -6.69
CA VAL A 66 -18.96 3.95 -7.45
C VAL A 66 -19.70 3.38 -8.64
N THR A 67 -19.28 3.78 -9.84
CA THR A 67 -19.89 3.39 -11.11
C THR A 67 -19.01 2.33 -11.80
N PRO A 68 -19.58 1.16 -12.16
CA PRO A 68 -18.85 0.10 -12.84
C PRO A 68 -18.68 0.37 -14.34
N SER A 69 -17.75 -0.35 -14.94
CA SER A 69 -17.74 -0.55 -16.40
C SER A 69 -18.55 -1.79 -16.79
N VAL A 70 -18.60 -2.10 -18.08
CA VAL A 70 -19.15 -3.38 -18.59
C VAL A 70 -18.46 -4.62 -18.00
N LYS A 71 -17.24 -4.46 -17.47
CA LYS A 71 -16.47 -5.52 -16.79
C LYS A 71 -16.85 -5.68 -15.31
N GLY A 72 -17.70 -4.82 -14.79
CA GLY A 72 -18.10 -4.74 -13.38
C GLY A 72 -17.19 -3.83 -12.55
N LEU A 73 -17.56 -3.68 -11.28
CA LEU A 73 -16.79 -2.96 -10.25
C LEU A 73 -15.47 -3.67 -9.98
N ALA A 74 -14.43 -2.89 -9.67
CA ALA A 74 -13.23 -3.39 -9.04
C ALA A 74 -13.58 -4.10 -7.72
N THR A 75 -13.02 -5.29 -7.54
CA THR A 75 -13.25 -6.11 -6.34
C THR A 75 -12.19 -5.81 -5.29
N ILE A 76 -12.47 -6.18 -4.03
CA ILE A 76 -11.50 -6.06 -2.94
C ILE A 76 -10.21 -6.86 -3.21
N HIS A 77 -10.28 -7.91 -4.05
CA HIS A 77 -9.08 -8.64 -4.48
C HIS A 77 -8.29 -7.88 -5.54
N ASP A 78 -8.95 -7.10 -6.41
CA ASP A 78 -8.25 -6.26 -7.39
C ASP A 78 -7.44 -5.16 -6.68
N LYS A 79 -7.91 -4.70 -5.51
CA LYS A 79 -7.20 -3.76 -4.63
C LYS A 79 -5.79 -4.21 -4.26
N ASP A 80 -5.51 -5.52 -4.25
CA ASP A 80 -4.17 -6.05 -3.96
C ASP A 80 -3.08 -5.45 -4.88
N ILE A 81 -3.44 -5.10 -6.12
CA ILE A 81 -2.57 -4.40 -7.07
C ILE A 81 -2.22 -3.00 -6.53
N LEU A 82 -3.22 -2.27 -6.03
CA LEU A 82 -3.01 -0.93 -5.46
C LEU A 82 -2.17 -1.01 -4.18
N ILE A 83 -2.46 -1.96 -3.29
CA ILE A 83 -1.67 -2.21 -2.08
C ILE A 83 -0.21 -2.46 -2.46
N PHE A 84 0.06 -3.29 -3.48
CA PHE A 84 1.41 -3.51 -3.98
C PHE A 84 2.06 -2.21 -4.47
N CYS A 85 1.39 -1.44 -5.34
CA CYS A 85 1.92 -0.17 -5.86
C CYS A 85 2.20 0.85 -4.74
N ILE A 86 1.29 1.01 -3.79
CA ILE A 86 1.44 1.90 -2.63
C ILE A 86 2.64 1.46 -1.79
N SER A 87 2.80 0.16 -1.56
CA SER A 87 3.91 -0.40 -0.79
C SER A 87 5.26 -0.09 -1.44
N GLN A 88 5.35 -0.22 -2.76
CA GLN A 88 6.58 0.11 -3.52
C GLN A 88 6.90 1.60 -3.47
N LEU A 89 5.91 2.48 -3.69
CA LEU A 89 6.09 3.93 -3.58
C LEU A 89 6.55 4.34 -2.19
N MET A 90 5.92 3.81 -1.14
CA MET A 90 6.31 4.11 0.24
C MET A 90 7.71 3.61 0.56
N ALA A 91 8.08 2.42 0.10
CA ALA A 91 9.43 1.91 0.27
C ALA A 91 10.47 2.82 -0.40
N ALA A 92 10.18 3.32 -1.59
CA ALA A 92 11.05 4.25 -2.31
C ALA A 92 11.14 5.62 -1.64
N ILE A 93 10.02 6.20 -1.19
CA ILE A 93 9.99 7.44 -0.42
C ILE A 93 10.84 7.31 0.84
N ASN A 94 10.68 6.20 1.58
CA ASN A 94 11.46 5.94 2.78
C ASN A 94 12.96 5.74 2.49
N ALA A 95 13.31 5.28 1.29
CA ALA A 95 14.68 5.17 0.80
C ALA A 95 15.24 6.49 0.22
N GLY A 96 14.45 7.58 0.21
CA GLY A 96 14.85 8.87 -0.34
C GLY A 96 14.94 8.88 -1.88
N ARG A 97 14.30 7.94 -2.57
CA ARG A 97 14.26 7.91 -4.04
C ARG A 97 13.20 8.86 -4.58
N GLN A 98 13.44 9.38 -5.78
CA GLN A 98 12.40 10.05 -6.54
C GLN A 98 11.32 9.05 -6.93
N VAL A 99 10.06 9.46 -6.82
CA VAL A 99 8.89 8.62 -7.13
C VAL A 99 8.07 9.25 -8.25
N SER A 100 7.42 8.41 -9.06
CA SER A 100 6.55 8.80 -10.17
C SER A 100 5.16 8.21 -9.97
N ARG A 101 4.14 8.82 -10.59
CA ARG A 101 2.76 8.30 -10.62
C ARG A 101 2.65 7.04 -11.48
N THR A 102 3.53 6.87 -12.46
CA THR A 102 3.60 5.68 -13.31
C THR A 102 4.67 4.73 -12.78
N LEU A 103 4.22 3.55 -12.36
CA LEU A 103 5.06 2.49 -11.81
C LEU A 103 5.29 1.41 -12.87
N TYR A 104 6.52 0.95 -12.97
CA TYR A 104 6.93 -0.19 -13.80
C TYR A 104 7.22 -1.37 -12.90
N LEU A 105 6.57 -2.50 -13.15
CA LEU A 105 6.64 -3.69 -12.31
C LEU A 105 6.72 -4.96 -13.15
N LYS A 106 7.34 -5.99 -12.59
CA LYS A 106 7.27 -7.35 -13.13
C LYS A 106 5.98 -7.99 -12.63
N ALA A 107 5.15 -8.48 -13.54
CA ALA A 107 3.90 -9.14 -13.18
C ALA A 107 4.11 -10.33 -12.23
N HIS A 108 5.19 -11.10 -12.45
CA HIS A 108 5.56 -12.22 -11.58
C HIS A 108 5.76 -11.78 -10.13
N ASP A 109 6.46 -10.67 -9.89
CA ASP A 109 6.77 -10.18 -8.55
C ASP A 109 5.51 -9.66 -7.85
N LEU A 110 4.62 -8.98 -8.60
CA LEU A 110 3.30 -8.60 -8.09
C LEU A 110 2.48 -9.83 -7.68
N LEU A 111 2.44 -10.88 -8.51
CA LEU A 111 1.69 -12.10 -8.20
C LEU A 111 2.21 -12.76 -6.92
N ILE A 112 3.53 -12.91 -6.78
CA ILE A 112 4.15 -13.46 -5.57
C ILE A 112 3.85 -12.59 -4.35
N ALA A 113 4.09 -11.29 -4.44
CA ALA A 113 3.93 -10.37 -3.31
C ALA A 113 2.47 -10.30 -2.81
N THR A 114 1.51 -10.53 -3.69
CA THR A 114 0.06 -10.54 -3.37
C THR A 114 -0.50 -11.94 -3.12
N ASN A 115 0.38 -12.94 -2.92
CA ASN A 115 0.02 -14.33 -2.65
C ASN A 115 -0.94 -14.94 -3.69
N ARG A 116 -0.74 -14.59 -4.97
CA ARG A 116 -1.47 -15.15 -6.11
C ARG A 116 -0.68 -16.29 -6.74
N GLU A 117 -1.39 -17.20 -7.38
CA GLU A 117 -0.77 -18.21 -8.24
C GLU A 117 0.00 -17.54 -9.40
N THR A 118 0.99 -18.26 -9.94
CA THR A 118 1.82 -17.83 -11.07
C THR A 118 1.52 -18.61 -12.36
N SER A 119 0.30 -19.17 -12.45
CA SER A 119 -0.20 -19.91 -13.62
C SER A 119 -0.62 -18.96 -14.76
N GLY A 120 -0.75 -19.49 -15.99
CA GLY A 120 -1.25 -18.70 -17.13
C GLY A 120 -2.64 -18.08 -16.88
N ASP A 121 -3.49 -18.79 -16.14
CA ASP A 121 -4.81 -18.29 -15.72
C ASP A 121 -4.70 -17.09 -14.77
N ALA A 122 -3.72 -17.10 -13.86
CA ALA A 122 -3.48 -15.99 -12.95
C ALA A 122 -3.09 -14.71 -13.70
N TYR A 123 -2.28 -14.81 -14.77
CA TYR A 123 -1.96 -13.66 -15.63
C TYR A 123 -3.17 -13.15 -16.41
N ARG A 124 -4.07 -14.03 -16.85
CA ARG A 124 -5.35 -13.63 -17.47
C ARG A 124 -6.22 -12.87 -16.48
N ARG A 125 -6.38 -13.39 -15.26
CA ARG A 125 -7.13 -12.74 -14.17
C ARG A 125 -6.51 -11.41 -13.74
N LEU A 126 -5.18 -11.29 -13.76
CA LEU A 126 -4.48 -10.05 -13.50
C LEU A 126 -4.85 -8.96 -14.52
N ARG A 127 -4.89 -9.31 -15.81
CA ARG A 127 -5.37 -8.39 -16.86
C ARG A 127 -6.81 -7.96 -16.62
N GLU A 128 -7.70 -8.89 -16.24
CA GLU A 128 -9.10 -8.57 -15.93
C GLU A 128 -9.23 -7.67 -14.69
N ALA A 129 -8.37 -7.84 -13.69
CA ALA A 129 -8.29 -6.95 -12.54
C ALA A 129 -7.92 -5.53 -12.97
N PHE A 130 -6.93 -5.37 -13.86
CA PHE A 130 -6.58 -4.07 -14.43
C PHE A 130 -7.73 -3.45 -15.24
N GLU A 131 -8.45 -4.23 -16.06
CA GLU A 131 -9.65 -3.74 -16.77
C GLU A 131 -10.71 -3.20 -15.80
N ARG A 132 -10.97 -3.89 -14.68
CA ARG A 132 -11.94 -3.44 -13.67
C ARG A 132 -11.45 -2.20 -12.91
N LEU A 133 -10.17 -2.15 -12.52
CA LEU A 133 -9.58 -1.01 -11.83
C LEU A 133 -9.63 0.27 -12.68
N ALA A 134 -9.28 0.17 -13.97
CA ALA A 134 -9.33 1.30 -14.89
C ALA A 134 -10.77 1.73 -15.23
N GLY A 135 -11.68 0.76 -15.32
CA GLY A 135 -13.08 1.01 -15.70
C GLY A 135 -13.98 1.49 -14.55
N THR A 136 -13.58 1.32 -13.29
CA THR A 136 -14.38 1.74 -12.13
C THR A 136 -14.18 3.23 -11.87
N ARG A 137 -15.28 3.99 -11.82
CA ARG A 137 -15.29 5.43 -11.57
C ARG A 137 -15.85 5.72 -10.19
N ILE A 138 -15.17 6.57 -9.43
CA ILE A 138 -15.55 6.99 -8.08
C ILE A 138 -15.83 8.48 -8.12
N THR A 139 -16.98 8.90 -7.64
CA THR A 139 -17.34 10.30 -7.36
C THR A 139 -17.50 10.46 -5.87
N THR A 140 -16.76 11.39 -5.26
CA THR A 140 -16.82 11.60 -3.81
C THR A 140 -16.41 13.01 -3.39
N ASN A 141 -16.85 13.44 -2.21
CA ASN A 141 -16.38 14.65 -1.51
C ASN A 141 -15.27 14.36 -0.47
N ILE A 142 -14.69 13.15 -0.43
CA ILE A 142 -13.55 12.86 0.45
C ILE A 142 -12.40 13.84 0.16
N VAL A 143 -12.00 14.56 1.20
CA VAL A 143 -10.93 15.56 1.15
C VAL A 143 -9.55 14.90 1.11
N THR A 144 -8.74 15.28 0.14
CA THR A 144 -7.30 14.97 0.09
C THR A 144 -6.50 16.26 0.16
N GLY A 145 -6.10 16.67 1.37
CA GLY A 145 -5.42 17.95 1.62
C GLY A 145 -6.29 18.95 2.40
N THR A 146 -6.38 20.20 1.94
CA THR A 146 -7.01 21.32 2.67
C THR A 146 -8.33 21.84 2.07
N GLN A 147 -8.77 21.36 0.90
CA GLN A 147 -10.02 21.81 0.25
C GLN A 147 -10.98 20.66 0.00
N GLU A 148 -12.26 20.89 0.29
CA GLU A 148 -13.35 19.97 -0.05
C GLU A 148 -13.73 20.14 -1.52
N THR A 149 -13.43 19.11 -2.32
CA THR A 149 -13.72 19.09 -3.75
C THR A 149 -14.47 17.81 -4.08
N THR A 150 -15.64 17.92 -4.72
CA THR A 150 -16.28 16.78 -5.36
C THR A 150 -15.42 16.36 -6.55
N THR A 151 -14.78 15.19 -6.44
CA THR A 151 -13.87 14.69 -7.47
C THR A 151 -14.37 13.37 -8.04
N GLY A 152 -14.30 13.27 -9.37
CA GLY A 152 -14.59 12.04 -10.11
C GLY A 152 -13.30 11.43 -10.65
N PHE A 153 -12.82 10.32 -10.11
CA PHE A 153 -11.58 9.67 -10.52
C PHE A 153 -11.74 8.16 -10.73
N GLY A 154 -10.85 7.55 -11.51
CA GLY A 154 -10.72 6.09 -11.59
C GLY A 154 -9.75 5.59 -10.53
N LEU A 155 -9.77 4.30 -10.19
CA LEU A 155 -8.81 3.74 -9.21
C LEU A 155 -7.37 3.76 -9.75
N ILE A 156 -7.22 3.51 -11.05
CA ILE A 156 -6.01 3.75 -11.84
C ILE A 156 -6.39 4.57 -13.06
N GLU A 157 -5.43 5.30 -13.61
CA GLU A 157 -5.62 6.10 -14.82
C GLU A 157 -5.36 5.26 -16.08
N SER A 158 -4.27 4.49 -16.07
CA SER A 158 -3.89 3.64 -17.19
C SER A 158 -3.05 2.45 -16.74
N TRP A 159 -3.00 1.43 -17.58
CA TRP A 159 -2.09 0.29 -17.42
C TRP A 159 -1.63 -0.20 -18.79
N GLU A 160 -0.43 -0.74 -18.85
CA GLU A 160 0.12 -1.38 -20.04
C GLU A 160 0.71 -2.73 -19.66
N ILE A 161 0.53 -3.73 -20.51
CA ILE A 161 1.15 -5.05 -20.36
C ILE A 161 1.99 -5.30 -21.61
N VAL A 162 3.30 -5.35 -21.44
CA VAL A 162 4.23 -5.71 -22.52
C VAL A 162 4.45 -7.21 -22.52
N ARG A 163 4.24 -7.84 -23.68
CA ARG A 163 4.50 -9.28 -23.88
C ARG A 163 5.61 -9.45 -24.91
N ASN A 164 6.54 -10.35 -24.62
CA ASN A 164 7.55 -10.77 -25.59
C ASN A 164 7.06 -12.03 -26.29
N THR A 165 6.68 -11.87 -27.56
CA THR A 165 6.28 -12.98 -28.44
C THR A 165 7.44 -13.26 -29.39
N PRO A 166 8.11 -14.42 -29.30
CA PRO A 166 9.13 -14.80 -30.27
C PRO A 166 8.52 -14.84 -31.68
N LYS A 167 9.27 -14.39 -32.70
CA LYS A 167 8.80 -14.24 -34.10
C LYS A 167 8.15 -15.50 -34.71
N ASN A 168 8.39 -16.69 -34.13
CA ASN A 168 7.90 -17.98 -34.63
C ASN A 168 7.00 -18.75 -33.64
N ALA A 169 6.54 -18.13 -32.55
CA ALA A 169 5.72 -18.82 -31.55
C ALA A 169 4.22 -18.81 -31.93
N LYS A 170 3.60 -20.00 -32.04
CA LYS A 170 2.14 -20.15 -32.09
C LYS A 170 1.58 -20.05 -30.66
N GLY A 171 1.22 -18.84 -30.22
CA GLY A 171 0.63 -18.60 -28.90
C GLY A 171 0.84 -17.16 -28.40
N GLY A 172 0.28 -16.83 -27.24
CA GLY A 172 0.52 -15.54 -26.59
C GLY A 172 1.93 -15.45 -26.01
N GLY A 173 2.65 -14.35 -26.29
CA GLY A 173 3.98 -14.11 -25.73
C GLY A 173 4.02 -14.00 -24.20
N ARG A 174 5.21 -14.19 -23.61
CA ARG A 174 5.44 -14.10 -22.17
C ARG A 174 5.27 -12.65 -21.71
N MET A 175 4.47 -12.42 -20.68
CA MET A 175 4.35 -11.10 -20.05
C MET A 175 5.69 -10.70 -19.43
N VAL A 176 6.28 -9.60 -19.89
CA VAL A 176 7.62 -9.15 -19.49
C VAL A 176 7.52 -8.04 -18.44
N SER A 177 6.68 -7.04 -18.68
CA SER A 177 6.52 -5.91 -17.78
C SER A 177 5.09 -5.42 -17.78
N VAL A 178 4.72 -4.78 -16.68
CA VAL A 178 3.47 -4.07 -16.49
C VAL A 178 3.81 -2.64 -16.11
N SER A 179 3.15 -1.67 -16.72
CA SER A 179 3.13 -0.30 -16.22
C SER A 179 1.75 0.02 -15.67
N VAL A 180 1.70 0.79 -14.57
CA VAL A 180 0.46 1.22 -13.93
C VAL A 180 0.60 2.69 -13.59
N THR A 181 -0.29 3.53 -14.11
CA THR A 181 -0.41 4.93 -13.72
C THR A 181 -1.51 5.03 -12.67
N LEU A 182 -1.13 5.35 -11.43
CA LEU A 182 -2.09 5.55 -10.36
C LEU A 182 -2.95 6.79 -10.63
N SER A 183 -4.15 6.82 -10.06
CA SER A 183 -4.91 8.07 -10.04
C SER A 183 -4.19 9.15 -9.26
N ASP A 184 -4.38 10.41 -9.65
CA ASP A 184 -3.80 11.56 -8.94
C ASP A 184 -4.22 11.57 -7.46
N TRP A 185 -5.49 11.22 -7.17
CA TRP A 185 -6.01 11.10 -5.82
C TRP A 185 -5.23 10.08 -4.97
N LEU A 186 -5.02 8.86 -5.49
CA LEU A 186 -4.30 7.82 -4.75
C LEU A 186 -2.82 8.19 -4.58
N TYR A 187 -2.20 8.73 -5.64
CA TYR A 187 -0.81 9.17 -5.58
C TYR A 187 -0.59 10.26 -4.52
N ARG A 188 -1.50 11.25 -4.43
CA ARG A 188 -1.46 12.29 -3.37
C ARG A 188 -1.67 11.71 -1.97
N ALA A 189 -2.54 10.71 -1.80
CA ALA A 189 -2.71 10.03 -0.53
C ALA A 189 -1.40 9.35 -0.07
N VAL A 190 -0.65 8.75 -0.99
CA VAL A 190 0.67 8.18 -0.71
C VAL A 190 1.69 9.26 -0.35
N LEU A 191 1.79 10.34 -1.13
CA LEU A 191 2.74 11.43 -0.86
C LEU A 191 2.49 12.13 0.47
N SER A 192 1.23 12.28 0.86
CA SER A 192 0.82 12.82 2.17
C SER A 192 0.96 11.81 3.32
N LYS A 193 1.44 10.59 3.05
CA LYS A 193 1.60 9.49 4.02
C LYS A 193 0.28 9.09 4.69
N SER A 194 -0.83 9.26 3.97
CA SER A 194 -2.18 8.86 4.38
C SER A 194 -2.39 7.35 4.15
N VAL A 195 -1.50 6.54 4.73
CA VAL A 195 -1.44 5.08 4.53
C VAL A 195 -1.18 4.33 5.84
N LEU A 196 -1.65 3.09 5.95
CA LEU A 196 -1.37 2.18 7.07
C LEU A 196 -0.61 0.94 6.63
N THR A 197 0.24 0.44 7.53
CA THR A 197 0.85 -0.87 7.40
C THR A 197 -0.19 -1.96 7.60
N LEU A 198 -0.24 -2.94 6.71
CA LEU A 198 -0.99 -4.19 6.87
C LEU A 198 -0.03 -5.34 7.22
N SER A 199 -0.55 -6.40 7.85
CA SER A 199 0.16 -7.65 8.03
C SER A 199 0.40 -8.34 6.69
N ARG A 200 1.51 -9.08 6.59
CA ARG A 200 1.83 -9.90 5.42
C ARG A 200 0.80 -11.01 5.20
N ASP A 201 0.13 -11.47 6.26
CA ASP A 201 -0.92 -12.48 6.17
C ASP A 201 -2.24 -11.93 5.61
N TYR A 202 -2.36 -10.60 5.40
CA TYR A 202 -3.52 -10.00 4.74
C TYR A 202 -3.84 -10.68 3.39
N PHE A 203 -2.82 -10.91 2.57
CA PHE A 203 -3.00 -11.54 1.26
C PHE A 203 -3.38 -13.03 1.32
N ARG A 204 -3.32 -13.64 2.51
CA ARG A 204 -3.78 -15.03 2.75
C ARG A 204 -5.26 -15.10 3.11
N LEU A 205 -5.90 -13.98 3.44
CA LEU A 205 -7.35 -13.91 3.64
C LEU A 205 -8.05 -14.26 2.32
N ARG A 206 -8.82 -15.34 2.33
CA ARG A 206 -9.46 -15.86 1.12
C ARG A 206 -10.76 -15.15 0.82
N LYS A 207 -11.60 -14.86 1.84
CA LYS A 207 -12.92 -14.30 1.58
C LYS A 207 -12.87 -12.78 1.45
N PRO A 208 -13.61 -12.19 0.49
CA PRO A 208 -13.70 -10.74 0.32
C PRO A 208 -14.08 -10.00 1.61
N LEU A 209 -15.05 -10.53 2.35
CA LEU A 209 -15.50 -9.91 3.60
C LEU A 209 -14.40 -9.91 4.67
N GLU A 210 -13.63 -11.00 4.81
CA GLU A 210 -12.56 -11.09 5.81
C GLU A 210 -11.50 -10.00 5.59
N ARG A 211 -11.13 -9.75 4.32
CA ARG A 211 -10.22 -8.64 3.94
C ARG A 211 -10.81 -7.29 4.32
N ARG A 212 -12.09 -7.07 3.99
CA ARG A 212 -12.76 -5.81 4.28
C ARG A 212 -12.87 -5.54 5.78
N ILE A 213 -13.17 -6.57 6.57
CA ILE A 213 -13.18 -6.48 8.03
C ILE A 213 -11.78 -6.18 8.56
N TYR A 214 -10.73 -6.86 8.05
CA TYR A 214 -9.35 -6.54 8.43
C TYR A 214 -9.01 -5.06 8.17
N GLU A 215 -9.35 -4.51 7.00
CA GLU A 215 -9.10 -3.11 6.67
C GLU A 215 -9.79 -2.14 7.64
N LEU A 216 -11.08 -2.33 7.89
CA LEU A 216 -11.85 -1.51 8.83
C LEU A 216 -11.28 -1.60 10.24
N THR A 217 -10.97 -2.82 10.69
CA THR A 217 -10.37 -3.06 12.00
C THR A 217 -9.00 -2.40 12.10
N ARG A 218 -8.15 -2.50 11.08
CA ARG A 218 -6.82 -1.86 11.08
C ARG A 218 -6.92 -0.34 11.10
N LYS A 219 -7.85 0.23 10.34
CA LYS A 219 -8.09 1.67 10.30
C LYS A 219 -8.57 2.19 11.65
N HIS A 220 -9.53 1.52 12.26
CA HIS A 220 -10.16 2.01 13.48
C HIS A 220 -9.39 1.64 14.74
N CYS A 221 -8.85 0.43 14.88
CA CYS A 221 -8.05 0.06 16.05
C CYS A 221 -6.84 0.97 16.22
N GLY A 222 -6.07 1.22 15.15
CA GLY A 222 -4.85 2.01 15.26
C GLY A 222 -3.94 1.49 16.39
N ARG A 223 -3.75 2.30 17.44
CA ARG A 223 -2.96 1.99 18.65
C ARG A 223 -3.80 1.73 19.91
N GLN A 224 -5.13 1.72 19.80
CA GLN A 224 -6.01 1.54 20.95
C GLN A 224 -6.10 0.07 21.37
N GLU A 225 -6.48 -0.19 22.62
CA GLU A 225 -6.60 -1.56 23.18
C GLU A 225 -7.66 -2.42 22.49
N GLY A 226 -8.63 -1.78 21.82
CA GLY A 226 -9.59 -2.45 20.96
C GLY A 226 -10.63 -1.49 20.41
N TRP A 227 -11.27 -1.89 19.33
CA TRP A 227 -12.34 -1.14 18.68
C TRP A 227 -13.64 -1.92 18.79
N THR A 228 -14.68 -1.30 19.36
CA THR A 228 -16.03 -1.87 19.41
C THR A 228 -16.94 -1.12 18.44
N VAL A 229 -17.74 -1.87 17.67
CA VAL A 229 -18.64 -1.32 16.66
C VAL A 229 -19.93 -2.15 16.58
N SER A 230 -21.06 -1.50 16.31
CA SER A 230 -22.30 -2.23 16.07
C SER A 230 -22.25 -3.01 14.76
N VAL A 231 -22.93 -4.15 14.71
CA VAL A 231 -23.07 -4.96 13.49
C VAL A 231 -23.68 -4.14 12.35
N GLU A 232 -24.58 -3.20 12.67
CA GLU A 232 -25.22 -2.30 11.70
C GLU A 232 -24.23 -1.32 11.06
N THR A 233 -23.42 -0.65 11.88
CA THR A 233 -22.38 0.27 11.39
C THR A 233 -21.30 -0.48 10.62
N LEU A 234 -20.91 -1.67 11.09
CA LEU A 234 -19.95 -2.52 10.41
C LEU A 234 -20.47 -3.02 9.05
N LEU A 235 -21.74 -3.43 8.98
CA LEU A 235 -22.42 -3.77 7.73
C LEU A 235 -22.38 -2.60 6.75
N LYS A 236 -22.78 -1.41 7.19
CA LYS A 236 -22.78 -0.20 6.36
C LYS A 236 -21.39 0.14 5.84
N LYS A 237 -20.37 0.17 6.70
CA LYS A 237 -18.97 0.46 6.35
C LYS A 237 -18.30 -0.61 5.49
N SER A 238 -18.74 -1.87 5.63
CA SER A 238 -18.22 -2.97 4.81
C SER A 238 -18.69 -2.89 3.35
N GLY A 239 -19.84 -2.26 3.09
CA GLY A 239 -20.47 -2.30 1.76
C GLY A 239 -21.03 -3.67 1.39
N SER A 240 -21.18 -4.59 2.35
CA SER A 240 -21.79 -5.89 2.10
C SER A 240 -23.26 -5.73 1.73
N ALA A 241 -23.68 -6.45 0.68
CA ALA A 241 -25.08 -6.49 0.23
C ALA A 241 -25.89 -7.60 0.93
N SER A 242 -25.30 -8.35 1.86
CA SER A 242 -25.98 -9.42 2.58
C SER A 242 -27.03 -8.86 3.56
N PRO A 243 -28.17 -9.55 3.75
CA PRO A 243 -29.08 -9.23 4.84
C PRO A 243 -28.37 -9.26 6.19
N ARG A 244 -28.70 -8.34 7.12
CA ARG A 244 -28.04 -8.22 8.45
C ARG A 244 -27.91 -9.55 9.19
N ARG A 245 -28.93 -10.42 9.11
CA ARG A 245 -28.91 -11.77 9.72
C ARG A 245 -27.80 -12.66 9.14
N VAL A 246 -27.62 -12.63 7.82
CA VAL A 246 -26.56 -13.38 7.12
C VAL A 246 -25.21 -12.78 7.43
N PHE A 247 -25.08 -11.45 7.42
CA PHE A 247 -23.85 -10.76 7.80
C PHE A 247 -23.41 -11.12 9.22
N ARG A 248 -24.33 -11.15 10.19
CA ARG A 248 -24.06 -11.61 11.55
C ARG A 248 -23.55 -13.04 11.59
N ARG A 249 -24.15 -13.94 10.80
CA ARG A 249 -23.67 -15.33 10.70
C ARG A 249 -22.22 -15.37 10.17
N MET A 250 -21.91 -14.62 9.11
CA MET A 250 -20.55 -14.55 8.57
C MET A 250 -19.54 -14.01 9.59
N LEU A 251 -19.91 -13.02 10.40
CA LEU A 251 -19.06 -12.51 11.48
C LEU A 251 -18.81 -13.58 12.55
N ARG A 252 -19.82 -14.36 12.92
CA ARG A 252 -19.67 -15.48 13.87
C ARG A 252 -18.78 -16.58 13.31
N ASP A 253 -18.93 -16.92 12.04
CA ASP A 253 -18.05 -17.89 11.37
C ASP A 253 -16.59 -17.39 11.37
N MET A 254 -16.36 -16.08 11.25
CA MET A 254 -15.02 -15.48 11.38
C MET A 254 -14.47 -15.50 12.81
N ILE A 255 -15.33 -15.26 13.81
CA ILE A 255 -14.98 -15.35 15.24
C ILE A 255 -14.55 -16.78 15.57
N GLU A 256 -15.34 -17.77 15.16
CA GLU A 256 -15.08 -19.20 15.40
C GLU A 256 -13.75 -19.64 14.76
N ALA A 257 -13.49 -19.20 13.53
CA ALA A 257 -12.28 -19.59 12.81
C ALA A 257 -11.01 -18.85 13.28
N ASP A 258 -11.13 -17.76 14.06
CA ASP A 258 -10.06 -17.00 14.75
C ASP A 258 -8.80 -16.70 13.92
N HIS A 259 -8.93 -16.52 12.60
CA HIS A 259 -7.79 -16.38 11.68
C HIS A 259 -7.60 -14.96 11.12
N LEU A 260 -8.32 -13.97 11.65
CA LEU A 260 -8.10 -12.57 11.27
C LEU A 260 -6.68 -12.17 11.72
N PRO A 261 -5.77 -11.79 10.80
CA PRO A 261 -4.41 -11.42 11.17
C PRO A 261 -4.43 -10.29 12.20
N ASP A 262 -3.46 -10.28 13.12
CA ASP A 262 -3.25 -9.25 14.14
C ASP A 262 -4.39 -8.98 15.13
N TYR A 263 -5.61 -9.50 14.93
CA TYR A 263 -6.79 -9.14 15.71
C TYR A 263 -7.58 -10.37 16.14
N ARG A 264 -8.09 -10.32 17.37
CA ARG A 264 -9.16 -11.22 17.84
C ARG A 264 -10.50 -10.51 17.69
N MET A 265 -11.52 -11.27 17.30
CA MET A 265 -12.91 -10.81 17.21
C MET A 265 -13.73 -11.43 18.33
N GLU A 266 -14.62 -10.65 18.94
CA GLU A 266 -15.53 -11.10 19.98
C GLU A 266 -16.90 -10.47 19.77
N GLU A 267 -17.96 -11.28 19.88
CA GLU A 267 -19.33 -10.77 19.92
C GLU A 267 -19.66 -10.33 21.35
N GLN A 268 -20.12 -9.09 21.51
CA GLN A 268 -20.51 -8.51 22.80
C GLN A 268 -22.03 -8.30 22.86
N PRO A 269 -22.61 -8.22 24.08
CA PRO A 269 -24.01 -7.85 24.25
C PRO A 269 -24.36 -6.54 23.53
N GLY A 270 -25.57 -6.45 22.98
CA GLY A 270 -26.04 -5.25 22.27
C GLY A 270 -25.75 -5.23 20.75
N ASP A 271 -25.53 -6.39 20.12
CA ASP A 271 -25.21 -6.52 18.69
C ASP A 271 -23.94 -5.74 18.31
N LEU A 272 -22.93 -5.88 19.17
CA LEU A 272 -21.63 -5.24 19.06
C LEU A 272 -20.56 -6.29 18.76
N ILE A 273 -19.57 -5.92 17.96
CA ILE A 273 -18.36 -6.70 17.73
C ILE A 273 -17.18 -5.90 18.28
N ARG A 274 -16.38 -6.54 19.14
CA ARG A 274 -15.12 -6.00 19.62
C ARG A 274 -13.97 -6.64 18.87
N PHE A 275 -13.06 -5.80 18.42
CA PHE A 275 -11.78 -6.20 17.85
C PHE A 275 -10.67 -5.79 18.80
N THR A 276 -9.83 -6.74 19.21
CA THR A 276 -8.67 -6.46 20.06
C THR A 276 -7.39 -6.85 19.34
N PRO A 277 -6.35 -6.00 19.33
CA PRO A 277 -5.01 -6.40 18.89
C PRO A 277 -4.58 -7.69 19.60
N ARG A 278 -4.09 -8.67 18.84
CA ARG A 278 -3.30 -9.77 19.40
C ARG A 278 -2.01 -9.18 19.96
N ALA A 279 -1.42 -9.81 20.97
CA ALA A 279 -0.21 -9.31 21.64
C ALA A 279 0.96 -8.97 20.68
N GLN A 280 0.98 -9.55 19.47
CA GLN A 280 1.96 -9.23 18.42
C GLN A 280 1.78 -7.84 17.77
N MET A 281 0.58 -7.24 17.87
CA MET A 281 0.25 -5.92 17.31
C MET A 281 0.12 -4.81 18.37
N ILE A 282 0.40 -5.11 19.64
CA ILE A 282 0.70 -4.04 20.58
C ILE A 282 1.99 -3.41 20.05
N GLU A 283 1.87 -2.32 19.28
CA GLU A 283 2.91 -1.31 19.17
C GLU A 283 3.12 -0.79 20.59
N ALA A 284 3.83 -1.56 21.42
CA ALA A 284 4.51 -0.99 22.57
C ALA A 284 5.26 0.24 22.02
N PRO A 285 5.27 1.40 22.70
CA PRO A 285 6.07 2.53 22.26
C PRO A 285 7.44 1.97 21.94
N ALA A 286 7.79 1.96 20.66
CA ALA A 286 8.78 1.03 20.17
C ALA A 286 10.09 1.41 20.85
N ILE A 287 10.49 0.64 21.86
CA ILE A 287 11.67 0.95 22.66
C ILE A 287 12.79 1.07 21.63
N PRO A 288 13.42 2.24 21.50
CA PRO A 288 14.38 2.45 20.44
C PRO A 288 15.41 1.33 20.47
N PRO A 289 15.75 0.73 19.32
CA PRO A 289 16.72 -0.35 19.27
C PRO A 289 17.99 0.09 20.00
N ARG A 290 18.37 -0.66 21.03
CA ARG A 290 19.63 -0.45 21.75
C ARG A 290 20.75 -0.94 20.85
N LEU A 291 21.73 -0.07 20.64
CA LEU A 291 22.95 -0.40 19.92
C LEU A 291 24.03 -0.76 20.94
N SER A 292 24.85 -1.74 20.59
CA SER A 292 26.04 -2.05 21.37
C SER A 292 27.11 -0.96 21.23
N THR A 293 28.00 -0.86 22.21
CA THR A 293 29.14 0.06 22.16
C THR A 293 30.02 -0.26 20.95
N GLU A 294 30.20 -1.54 20.66
CA GLU A 294 30.95 -2.05 19.51
C GLU A 294 30.35 -1.58 18.17
N ALA A 295 29.02 -1.55 18.06
CA ALA A 295 28.35 -1.05 16.87
C ALA A 295 28.52 0.47 16.69
N LEU A 296 28.52 1.24 17.79
CA LEU A 296 28.80 2.68 17.74
C LEU A 296 30.26 2.94 17.34
N GLU A 297 31.22 2.17 17.85
CA GLU A 297 32.62 2.31 17.44
C GLU A 297 32.85 1.92 15.98
N ALA A 298 32.24 0.84 15.52
CA ALA A 298 32.29 0.46 14.11
C ALA A 298 31.66 1.54 13.21
N ALA A 299 30.60 2.22 13.65
CA ALA A 299 30.02 3.34 12.90
C ALA A 299 30.95 4.57 12.86
N ARG A 300 31.70 4.87 13.93
CA ARG A 300 32.74 5.93 13.92
C ARG A 300 33.85 5.63 12.92
N ALA A 301 34.27 4.37 12.82
CA ALA A 301 35.27 3.95 11.84
C ALA A 301 34.76 4.05 10.40
N LEU A 302 33.47 3.79 10.16
CA LEU A 302 32.84 3.88 8.84
C LEU A 302 32.61 5.31 8.36
N MET A 303 32.40 6.27 9.28
CA MET A 303 32.22 7.69 8.95
C MET A 303 33.05 8.58 9.89
N PRO A 304 34.39 8.65 9.71
CA PRO A 304 35.25 9.47 10.56
C PRO A 304 34.82 10.95 10.54
N GLY A 305 34.81 11.59 11.70
CA GLY A 305 34.44 13.01 11.86
C GLY A 305 32.95 13.31 11.97
N ARG A 306 32.06 12.31 11.87
CA ARG A 306 30.62 12.46 12.17
C ARG A 306 30.31 12.08 13.61
N ASP A 307 29.37 12.80 14.22
CA ASP A 307 28.85 12.45 15.54
C ASP A 307 28.03 11.15 15.44
N VAL A 308 28.50 10.11 16.14
CA VAL A 308 27.87 8.79 16.13
C VAL A 308 26.50 8.79 16.80
N TYR A 309 26.28 9.63 17.81
CA TYR A 309 24.99 9.71 18.50
C TYR A 309 23.96 10.43 17.65
N ALA A 310 24.39 11.39 16.84
CA ALA A 310 23.55 11.99 15.80
C ALA A 310 23.18 10.97 14.71
N LEU A 311 24.13 10.13 14.27
CA LEU A 311 23.85 9.04 13.32
C LEU A 311 22.87 7.99 13.90
N GLU A 312 23.04 7.63 15.16
CA GLU A 312 22.13 6.75 15.90
C GLU A 312 20.71 7.35 15.99
N ALA A 313 20.61 8.64 16.35
CA ALA A 313 19.34 9.35 16.44
C ALA A 313 18.62 9.42 15.09
N ASP A 314 19.35 9.76 14.02
CA ASP A 314 18.85 9.75 12.64
C ASP A 314 18.33 8.37 12.23
N TRP A 315 19.11 7.32 12.50
CA TRP A 315 18.75 5.95 12.18
C TRP A 315 17.50 5.51 12.94
N ARG A 316 17.42 5.80 14.25
CA ARG A 316 16.22 5.54 15.07
C ARG A 316 15.00 6.29 14.55
N ALA A 317 15.17 7.54 14.11
CA ALA A 317 14.09 8.31 13.50
C ALA A 317 13.64 7.71 12.14
N VAL A 318 14.57 7.18 11.34
CA VAL A 318 14.24 6.44 10.11
C VAL A 318 13.51 5.13 10.43
N TRP A 319 13.99 4.37 11.42
CA TRP A 319 13.36 3.14 11.89
C TRP A 319 11.94 3.37 12.44
N ALA A 320 11.75 4.41 13.26
CA ALA A 320 10.44 4.77 13.77
C ALA A 320 9.48 5.16 12.64
N ARG A 321 9.93 5.99 11.69
CA ARG A 321 9.12 6.42 10.52
C ARG A 321 8.81 5.29 9.55
N SER A 322 9.63 4.24 9.48
CA SER A 322 9.37 3.06 8.66
C SER A 322 8.35 2.10 9.29
N GLY A 323 7.79 2.44 10.44
CA GLY A 323 6.79 1.65 11.16
C GLY A 323 7.41 0.72 12.20
N ALA A 324 8.60 1.07 12.72
CA ALA A 324 9.31 0.34 13.77
C ALA A 324 9.40 -1.18 13.52
N PRO A 325 9.86 -1.62 12.33
CA PRO A 325 9.91 -3.03 12.02
C PRO A 325 10.79 -3.78 13.02
N ARG A 326 10.36 -4.98 13.43
CA ARG A 326 11.15 -5.83 14.34
C ARG A 326 12.49 -6.17 13.70
N LEU A 327 13.59 -5.77 14.34
CA LEU A 327 14.95 -6.04 13.87
C LEU A 327 15.43 -7.38 14.45
N ARG A 328 15.98 -8.25 13.60
CA ARG A 328 16.69 -9.47 14.05
C ARG A 328 18.04 -9.14 14.67
N SER A 329 18.73 -8.12 14.13
CA SER A 329 19.98 -7.56 14.67
C SER A 329 19.94 -6.03 14.53
N PRO A 330 19.73 -5.29 15.63
CA PRO A 330 19.81 -3.83 15.64
C PRO A 330 21.14 -3.29 15.12
N ASP A 331 22.25 -3.85 15.61
CA ASP A 331 23.61 -3.44 15.25
C ASP A 331 23.90 -3.63 13.75
N GLY A 332 23.55 -4.80 13.20
CA GLY A 332 23.74 -5.07 11.77
C GLY A 332 22.91 -4.16 10.88
N ALA A 333 21.68 -3.85 11.29
CA ALA A 333 20.81 -2.92 10.57
C ALA A 333 21.32 -1.47 10.62
N PHE A 334 21.82 -1.03 11.78
CA PHE A 334 22.45 0.29 11.94
C PHE A 334 23.73 0.40 11.10
N LEU A 335 24.66 -0.55 11.21
CA LEU A 335 25.91 -0.54 10.46
C LEU A 335 25.69 -0.65 8.96
N GLY A 336 24.71 -1.44 8.51
CA GLY A 336 24.33 -1.49 7.09
C GLY A 336 23.79 -0.15 6.59
N TRP A 337 23.00 0.54 7.41
CA TRP A 337 22.50 1.88 7.10
C TRP A 337 23.63 2.92 7.06
N VAL A 338 24.59 2.89 8.00
CA VAL A 338 25.78 3.76 8.00
C VAL A 338 26.64 3.51 6.76
N LYS A 339 26.93 2.25 6.41
CA LYS A 339 27.71 1.88 5.20
C LYS A 339 27.08 2.43 3.92
N LYS A 340 25.76 2.34 3.80
CA LYS A 340 25.02 2.88 2.64
C LYS A 340 25.15 4.40 2.55
N ARG A 341 25.20 5.10 3.69
CA ARG A 341 25.35 6.55 3.77
C ARG A 341 26.79 7.00 3.51
N ALA A 342 27.78 6.19 3.90
CA ALA A 342 29.19 6.43 3.65
C ALA A 342 29.57 6.23 2.17
N GLY A 343 28.96 5.25 1.48
CA GLY A 343 29.21 4.98 0.06
C GLY A 343 28.42 5.85 -0.92
N GLY A 344 27.59 6.77 -0.42
CA GLY A 344 26.79 7.70 -1.23
C GLY A 344 27.11 9.18 -1.00
N ALA A 345 28.23 9.47 -0.35
CA ALA A 345 28.73 10.82 -0.07
C ALA A 345 29.88 11.19 -1.01
#